data_AF-A0AA41RTV8-F1
#
_entry.id   AF-A0AA41RTV8-F1
#
_cell.length_a   1.000
_cell.length_b   1.000
_cell.length_c   1.000
_cell.angle_alpha   90.00
_cell.angle_beta   90.00
_cell.angle_gamma   90.00
#
_symmetry.space_group_name_H-M   'P 1'
#
loop_
_entity.id
_entity.type
_entity.pdbx_description
1 polymer ?
#
loop_
_entity_poly.entity_id
_entity_poly.type
_entity_poly.pdbx_seq_one_letter_code
_entity_poly.pdbx_strand_id
1 'polypeptide(L)'
;MHEYLTAAATNNFLNAAFDGEVDKLKETAAELDRLLGGGIPAVIQNTKDEVGKRAIHYAASQGKVNVLKYLIEEVKLDDVDVKDDFGWKPLSVAVIQGHSAAVKYLLEMGANPELPDDGNYTPLHYAAVKGQNNIIPLLLSKGINVDDTNHFGSSLHYAALFGKHDTVKVLLDHGAN
;
A
#
# COMPACT_ATOMS: atom_id res chain seq x y z
N MET A 1 -6.18 8.77 31.66
CA MET A 1 -5.66 10.01 31.05
C MET A 1 -4.53 9.71 30.07
N HIS A 2 -3.48 9.00 30.49
CA HIS A 2 -2.34 8.64 29.62
C HIS A 2 -2.76 7.86 28.35
N GLU A 3 -3.58 6.82 28.50
CA GLU A 3 -4.06 5.99 27.38
C GLU A 3 -4.90 6.78 26.36
N TYR A 4 -5.75 7.68 26.85
CA TYR A 4 -6.57 8.56 26.00
C TYR A 4 -5.71 9.54 25.19
N LEU A 5 -4.67 10.12 25.81
CA LEU A 5 -3.74 11.03 25.14
C LEU A 5 -2.95 10.32 24.04
N THR A 6 -2.48 9.09 24.32
CA THR A 6 -1.79 8.26 23.33
C THR A 6 -2.71 7.91 22.16
N ALA A 7 -3.96 7.52 22.41
CA ALA A 7 -4.92 7.19 21.36
C ALA A 7 -5.23 8.42 20.46
N ALA A 8 -5.41 9.59 21.06
CA ALA A 8 -5.63 10.83 20.31
C ALA A 8 -4.42 11.21 19.43
N ALA A 9 -3.21 11.13 19.97
CA ALA A 9 -1.98 11.40 19.24
C ALA A 9 -1.76 10.40 18.07
N THR A 10 -2.03 9.11 18.31
CA THR A 10 -1.99 8.06 17.28
C THR A 10 -2.96 8.37 16.14
N ASN A 11 -4.21 8.71 16.45
CA ASN A 11 -5.20 9.05 15.44
C ASN A 11 -4.80 10.31 14.66
N ASN A 12 -4.28 11.33 15.33
CA ASN A 12 -3.80 12.54 14.65
C ASN A 12 -2.63 12.25 13.70
N PHE A 13 -1.70 11.39 14.11
CA PHE A 13 -0.58 10.96 13.28
C PHE A 13 -1.04 10.19 12.04
N LEU A 14 -1.93 9.21 12.21
CA LEU A 14 -2.46 8.43 11.09
C LEU A 14 -3.32 9.27 10.15
N ASN A 15 -4.12 10.20 10.68
CA ASN A 15 -4.89 11.16 9.88
C ASN A 15 -3.97 12.10 9.08
N ALA A 16 -2.87 12.59 9.66
CA ALA A 16 -1.92 13.41 8.91
C ALA A 16 -1.31 12.64 7.72
N ALA A 17 -1.06 11.33 7.88
CA ALA A 17 -0.61 10.48 6.78
C ALA A 17 -1.68 10.29 5.70
N PHE A 18 -2.94 10.16 6.09
CA PHE A 18 -4.10 10.09 5.20
C PHE A 18 -4.29 11.40 4.42
N ASP A 19 -4.28 12.54 5.10
CA ASP A 19 -4.52 13.86 4.52
C ASP A 19 -3.35 14.30 3.60
N GLY A 20 -2.16 13.78 3.84
CA GLY A 20 -0.95 14.12 3.10
C GLY A 20 -0.16 15.29 3.70
N GLU A 21 -0.43 15.63 4.96
CA GLU A 21 0.13 16.77 5.68
C GLU A 21 1.46 16.39 6.34
N VAL A 22 2.57 16.46 5.59
CA VAL A 22 3.90 16.01 6.06
C VAL A 22 4.37 16.77 7.30
N ASP A 23 4.10 18.07 7.41
CA ASP A 23 4.53 18.86 8.57
C ASP A 23 3.76 18.45 9.84
N LYS A 24 2.45 18.25 9.72
CA LYS A 24 1.63 17.73 10.82
C LYS A 24 2.00 16.30 11.18
N LEU A 25 2.37 15.48 10.19
CA LEU A 25 2.86 14.12 10.41
C LEU A 25 4.17 14.14 11.22
N LYS A 26 5.08 15.08 10.92
CA LYS A 26 6.34 15.28 11.67
C LYS A 26 6.06 15.74 13.11
N GLU A 27 5.15 16.70 13.28
CA GLU A 27 4.76 17.22 14.59
C GLU A 27 4.12 16.13 15.46
N THR A 28 3.15 15.40 14.92
CA THR A 28 2.45 14.33 15.64
C THR A 28 3.34 13.13 15.93
N ALA A 29 4.32 12.82 15.06
CA ALA A 29 5.34 11.81 15.35
C ALA A 29 6.25 12.21 16.52
N ALA A 30 6.64 13.48 16.61
CA ALA A 30 7.44 13.98 17.74
C ALA A 30 6.63 14.07 19.04
N GLU A 31 5.32 14.32 18.96
CA GLU A 31 4.42 14.18 20.11
C GLU A 31 4.35 12.72 20.59
N LEU A 32 4.14 11.78 19.69
CA LEU A 32 4.12 10.36 20.02
C LEU A 32 5.43 9.87 20.61
N ASP A 33 6.59 10.32 20.11
CA ASP A 33 7.89 9.98 20.68
C ASP A 33 8.06 10.53 22.11
N ARG A 34 7.53 11.72 22.39
CA ARG A 34 7.51 12.25 23.78
C ARG A 34 6.62 11.42 24.72
N LEU A 35 5.56 10.81 24.20
CA LEU A 35 4.62 10.00 24.98
C LEU A 35 5.06 8.55 25.16
N LEU A 36 5.67 7.96 24.14
CA LEU A 36 5.99 6.53 24.06
C LEU A 36 7.49 6.25 24.26
N GLY A 37 8.35 7.21 23.91
CA GLY A 37 9.78 7.02 23.78
C GLY A 37 10.16 6.10 22.61
N GLY A 38 11.45 5.81 22.49
CA GLY A 38 11.98 4.87 21.49
C GLY A 38 12.45 5.51 20.18
N GLY A 39 12.25 6.81 20.01
CA GLY A 39 12.66 7.57 18.83
C GLY A 39 11.60 7.58 17.73
N ILE A 40 11.61 8.65 16.93
CA ILE A 40 10.69 8.85 15.79
C ILE A 40 10.60 7.61 14.87
N PRO A 41 11.70 6.93 14.48
CA PRO A 41 11.60 5.75 13.62
C PRO A 41 10.77 4.62 14.24
N ALA A 42 10.99 4.31 15.52
CA ALA A 42 10.27 3.25 16.22
C ALA A 42 8.77 3.59 16.37
N VAL A 43 8.46 4.86 16.65
CA VAL A 43 7.07 5.34 16.70
C VAL A 43 6.39 5.15 15.35
N ILE A 44 7.02 5.63 14.27
CA ILE A 44 6.43 5.56 12.92
C ILE A 44 6.24 4.10 12.48
N GLN A 45 7.19 3.23 12.81
CA GLN A 45 7.13 1.82 12.47
C GLN A 45 6.05 1.08 13.26
N ASN A 46 5.88 1.36 14.55
CA ASN A 46 5.01 0.56 15.41
C ASN A 46 3.60 1.13 15.59
N THR A 47 3.37 2.40 15.23
CA THR A 47 2.05 3.04 15.35
C THR A 47 1.10 2.51 14.28
N LYS A 48 0.01 1.88 14.72
CA LYS A 48 -1.04 1.32 13.88
C LYS A 48 -2.43 1.58 14.48
N ASP A 49 -3.46 1.59 13.65
CA ASP A 49 -4.85 1.66 14.09
C ASP A 49 -5.36 0.30 14.60
N GLU A 50 -6.65 0.24 14.92
CA GLU A 50 -7.35 -0.96 15.42
C GLU A 50 -7.40 -2.13 14.43
N VAL A 51 -7.11 -1.89 13.14
CA VAL A 51 -7.06 -2.92 12.09
C VAL A 51 -5.66 -3.13 11.54
N GLY A 52 -4.65 -2.66 12.27
CA GLY A 52 -3.25 -2.89 11.94
C GLY A 52 -2.68 -1.95 10.87
N LYS A 53 -3.44 -0.97 10.38
CA LYS A 53 -2.97 -0.01 9.38
C LYS A 53 -2.04 1.01 9.99
N ARG A 54 -0.87 1.11 9.37
CA ARG A 54 0.17 2.10 9.65
C ARG A 54 0.07 3.30 8.71
N ALA A 55 0.79 4.38 9.01
CA ALA A 55 0.87 5.58 8.18
C ALA A 55 1.15 5.29 6.69
N ILE A 56 2.02 4.32 6.38
CA ILE A 56 2.32 3.93 5.00
C ILE A 56 1.11 3.36 4.25
N HIS A 57 0.20 2.65 4.92
CA HIS A 57 -1.05 2.15 4.31
C HIS A 57 -1.98 3.31 3.97
N TYR A 58 -2.13 4.28 4.88
CA TYR A 58 -2.96 5.45 4.64
C TYR A 58 -2.42 6.32 3.51
N ALA A 59 -1.11 6.60 3.52
CA ALA A 59 -0.44 7.35 2.46
C ALA A 59 -0.59 6.67 1.10
N ALA A 60 -0.43 5.34 1.03
CA ALA A 60 -0.67 4.56 -0.17
C ALA A 60 -2.14 4.61 -0.62
N SER A 61 -3.08 4.48 0.33
CA SER A 61 -4.52 4.50 0.05
C SER A 61 -5.04 5.82 -0.50
N GLN A 62 -4.35 6.92 -0.20
CA GLN A 62 -4.72 8.27 -0.65
C GLN A 62 -3.76 8.80 -1.72
N GLY A 63 -2.82 7.97 -2.19
CA GLY A 63 -1.85 8.35 -3.22
C GLY A 63 -0.87 9.46 -2.80
N LYS A 64 -0.62 9.64 -1.49
CA LYS A 64 0.23 10.71 -0.93
C LYS A 64 1.70 10.38 -1.07
N VAL A 65 2.24 10.53 -2.28
CA VAL A 65 3.65 10.21 -2.59
C VAL A 65 4.64 11.03 -1.74
N ASN A 66 4.29 12.27 -1.38
CA ASN A 66 5.09 13.09 -0.46
C ASN A 66 5.23 12.46 0.93
N VAL A 67 4.16 11.88 1.47
CA VAL A 67 4.20 11.15 2.74
C VAL A 67 4.97 9.85 2.59
N LEU A 68 4.76 9.09 1.50
CA LEU A 68 5.55 7.88 1.24
C LEU A 68 7.06 8.16 1.19
N LYS A 69 7.46 9.25 0.53
CA LYS A 69 8.86 9.72 0.50
C LYS A 69 9.40 10.02 1.88
N TYR A 70 8.65 10.77 2.67
CA TYR A 70 9.06 11.07 4.04
C TYR A 70 9.25 9.78 4.87
N LEU A 71 8.28 8.86 4.83
CA LEU A 71 8.34 7.61 5.60
C LEU A 71 9.49 6.69 5.17
N ILE A 72 9.73 6.54 3.88
CA ILE A 72 10.73 5.58 3.36
C ILE A 72 12.14 6.20 3.33
N GLU A 73 12.28 7.44 2.86
CA GLU A 73 13.58 8.04 2.60
C GLU A 73 14.13 8.83 3.79
N GLU A 74 13.29 9.61 4.49
CA GLU A 74 13.75 10.41 5.64
C GLU A 74 13.75 9.57 6.92
N VAL A 75 12.67 8.85 7.19
CA VAL A 75 12.51 8.05 8.42
C VAL A 75 13.18 6.68 8.33
N LYS A 76 13.48 6.21 7.11
CA LYS A 76 14.07 4.88 6.85
C LYS A 76 13.18 3.75 7.36
N LEU A 77 11.91 3.73 6.94
CA LEU A 77 11.02 2.61 7.25
C LEU A 77 11.62 1.29 6.76
N ASP A 78 11.81 0.34 7.69
CA ASP A 78 12.51 -0.92 7.40
C ASP A 78 11.73 -1.87 6.49
N ASP A 79 10.39 -1.81 6.51
CA ASP A 79 9.52 -2.74 5.80
C ASP A 79 8.40 -1.99 5.06
N VAL A 80 8.52 -1.94 3.74
CA VAL A 80 7.52 -1.36 2.83
C VAL A 80 6.38 -2.33 2.48
N ASP A 81 6.56 -3.61 2.80
CA ASP A 81 5.63 -4.71 2.53
C ASP A 81 4.90 -5.17 3.81
N VAL A 82 4.90 -4.33 4.84
CA VAL A 82 4.14 -4.55 6.08
C VAL A 82 2.68 -4.86 5.76
N LYS A 83 2.11 -5.83 6.47
CA LYS A 83 0.69 -6.21 6.38
C LYS A 83 -0.13 -5.51 7.47
N ASP A 84 -1.33 -5.06 7.12
CA ASP A 84 -2.39 -4.80 8.10
C ASP A 84 -3.03 -6.13 8.58
N ASP A 85 -4.04 -6.05 9.46
CA ASP A 85 -4.66 -7.25 10.05
C ASP A 85 -5.50 -8.05 9.02
N PHE A 86 -5.71 -7.53 7.80
CA PHE A 86 -6.33 -8.24 6.67
C PHE A 86 -5.30 -8.77 5.67
N GLY A 87 -4.01 -8.62 5.97
CA GLY A 87 -2.93 -9.01 5.08
C GLY A 87 -2.65 -8.03 3.94
N TRP A 88 -3.30 -6.86 3.94
CA TRP A 88 -3.12 -5.88 2.89
C TRP A 88 -1.81 -5.12 3.08
N LYS A 89 -1.05 -5.03 2.00
CA LYS A 89 0.21 -4.28 1.93
C LYS A 89 -0.03 -2.88 1.35
N PRO A 90 0.83 -1.90 1.62
CA PRO A 90 0.74 -0.57 1.02
C PRO A 90 0.60 -0.60 -0.50
N LEU A 91 1.34 -1.47 -1.20
CA LEU A 91 1.23 -1.65 -2.64
C LEU A 91 -0.16 -2.10 -3.08
N SER A 92 -0.71 -3.15 -2.43
CA SER A 92 -2.06 -3.66 -2.73
C SER A 92 -3.11 -2.58 -2.51
N VAL A 93 -3.00 -1.81 -1.42
CA VAL A 93 -3.93 -0.71 -1.11
C VAL A 93 -3.84 0.40 -2.18
N ALA A 94 -2.64 0.80 -2.60
CA ALA A 94 -2.48 1.80 -3.67
C ALA A 94 -3.07 1.32 -5.01
N VAL A 95 -2.92 0.03 -5.34
CA VAL A 95 -3.52 -0.59 -6.52
C VAL A 95 -5.05 -0.62 -6.40
N ILE A 96 -5.60 -1.08 -5.27
CA ILE A 96 -7.06 -1.10 -5.04
C ILE A 96 -7.66 0.30 -5.23
N GLN A 97 -6.96 1.36 -4.83
CA GLN A 97 -7.42 2.74 -4.98
C GLN A 97 -7.07 3.38 -6.34
N GLY A 98 -6.25 2.73 -7.16
CA GLY A 98 -5.90 3.19 -8.51
C GLY A 98 -4.86 4.31 -8.54
N HIS A 99 -4.08 4.48 -7.47
CA HIS A 99 -3.09 5.55 -7.35
C HIS A 99 -1.77 5.18 -8.03
N SER A 100 -1.72 5.25 -9.36
CA SER A 100 -0.58 4.80 -10.16
C SER A 100 0.75 5.45 -9.79
N ALA A 101 0.76 6.72 -9.36
CA ALA A 101 1.97 7.39 -8.89
C ALA A 101 2.52 6.79 -7.60
N ALA A 102 1.63 6.44 -6.65
CA ALA A 102 2.01 5.74 -5.43
C ALA A 102 2.44 4.30 -5.70
N VAL A 103 1.74 3.59 -6.60
CA VAL A 103 2.14 2.25 -7.07
C VAL A 103 3.55 2.29 -7.63
N LYS A 104 3.81 3.19 -8.59
CA LYS A 104 5.14 3.36 -9.20
C LYS A 104 6.20 3.62 -8.14
N TYR A 105 5.95 4.53 -7.22
CA TYR A 105 6.90 4.89 -6.17
C TYR A 105 7.18 3.72 -5.21
N LEU A 106 6.16 3.00 -4.74
CA LEU A 106 6.35 1.83 -3.88
C LEU A 106 7.15 0.72 -4.57
N LEU A 107 6.88 0.47 -5.85
CA LEU A 107 7.63 -0.47 -6.67
C LEU A 107 9.10 -0.04 -6.89
N GLU A 108 9.38 1.26 -7.00
CA GLU A 108 10.74 1.81 -7.05
C GLU A 108 11.48 1.63 -5.72
N MET A 109 10.76 1.72 -4.60
CA MET A 109 11.29 1.52 -3.25
C MET A 109 11.36 0.05 -2.81
N GLY A 110 11.10 -0.90 -3.72
CA GLY A 110 11.31 -2.33 -3.48
C GLY A 110 10.12 -3.10 -2.92
N ALA A 111 8.90 -2.53 -2.92
CA ALA A 111 7.70 -3.29 -2.59
C ALA A 111 7.53 -4.48 -3.56
N ASN A 112 7.24 -5.66 -3.03
CA ASN A 112 7.15 -6.89 -3.81
C ASN A 112 5.72 -7.15 -4.33
N PRO A 113 5.47 -7.03 -5.65
CA PRO A 113 4.15 -7.28 -6.24
C PRO A 113 3.74 -8.77 -6.32
N GLU A 114 4.63 -9.72 -6.05
CA GLU A 114 4.32 -11.16 -6.08
C GLU A 114 3.68 -11.63 -4.77
N LEU A 115 3.88 -10.90 -3.67
CA LEU A 115 3.38 -11.33 -2.37
C LEU A 115 1.87 -11.19 -2.29
N PRO A 116 1.12 -12.28 -2.05
CA PRO A 116 -0.31 -12.21 -1.89
C PRO A 116 -0.71 -11.68 -0.50
N ASP A 117 -1.93 -11.15 -0.42
CA ASP A 117 -2.62 -10.90 0.84
C ASP A 117 -3.15 -12.21 1.48
N ASP A 118 -3.85 -12.10 2.60
CA ASP A 118 -4.34 -13.27 3.34
C ASP A 118 -5.51 -13.98 2.63
N GLY A 119 -6.11 -13.33 1.62
CA GLY A 119 -7.08 -13.93 0.69
C GLY A 119 -6.43 -14.63 -0.51
N ASN A 120 -5.10 -14.70 -0.56
CA ASN A 120 -4.30 -15.18 -1.68
C ASN A 120 -4.38 -14.28 -2.93
N TYR A 121 -4.74 -13.00 -2.81
CA TYR A 121 -4.79 -12.06 -3.93
C TYR A 121 -3.49 -11.26 -4.03
N THR A 122 -2.91 -11.22 -5.23
CA THR A 122 -1.80 -10.31 -5.56
C THR A 122 -2.33 -8.96 -6.06
N PRO A 123 -1.51 -7.88 -6.04
CA PRO A 123 -1.85 -6.61 -6.67
C PRO A 123 -2.32 -6.73 -8.13
N LEU A 124 -1.78 -7.66 -8.91
CA LEU A 124 -2.18 -7.86 -10.31
C LEU A 124 -3.65 -8.31 -10.43
N HIS A 125 -4.11 -9.20 -9.54
CA HIS A 125 -5.51 -9.62 -9.49
C HIS A 125 -6.44 -8.42 -9.25
N TYR A 126 -6.09 -7.53 -8.32
CA TYR A 126 -6.87 -6.32 -8.04
C TYR A 126 -6.89 -5.33 -9.19
N ALA A 127 -5.75 -5.12 -9.85
CA ALA A 127 -5.66 -4.27 -11.03
C ALA A 127 -6.55 -4.80 -12.15
N ALA A 128 -6.61 -6.13 -12.34
CA ALA A 128 -7.45 -6.78 -13.32
C ALA A 128 -8.95 -6.65 -13.02
N VAL A 129 -9.38 -6.92 -11.78
CA VAL A 129 -10.79 -6.74 -11.34
C VAL A 129 -11.26 -5.30 -11.57
N LYS A 130 -10.40 -4.32 -11.32
CA LYS A 130 -10.74 -2.89 -11.44
C LYS A 130 -10.54 -2.32 -12.83
N GLY A 131 -9.90 -3.05 -13.74
CA GLY A 131 -9.63 -2.65 -15.11
C GLY A 131 -8.56 -1.55 -15.23
N GLN A 132 -7.53 -1.59 -14.40
CA GLN A 132 -6.51 -0.54 -14.29
C GLN A 132 -5.37 -0.73 -15.29
N ASN A 133 -5.67 -0.45 -16.55
CA ASN A 133 -4.75 -0.64 -17.69
C ASN A 133 -3.43 0.14 -17.59
N ASN A 134 -3.39 1.20 -16.78
CA ASN A 134 -2.19 1.99 -16.52
C ASN A 134 -1.32 1.43 -15.37
N ILE A 135 -1.87 0.58 -14.49
CA ILE A 135 -1.15 -0.04 -13.37
C ILE A 135 -0.61 -1.41 -13.73
N ILE A 136 -1.32 -2.18 -14.55
CA ILE A 136 -0.90 -3.53 -14.97
C ILE A 136 0.52 -3.53 -15.54
N PRO A 137 0.90 -2.64 -16.49
CA PRO A 137 2.27 -2.61 -17.00
C PRO A 137 3.31 -2.27 -15.94
N LEU A 138 2.96 -1.45 -14.93
CA LEU A 138 3.87 -1.12 -13.83
C LEU A 138 4.17 -2.36 -12.99
N LEU A 139 3.15 -3.16 -12.67
CA LEU A 139 3.32 -4.40 -11.91
C LEU A 139 4.12 -5.44 -12.71
N LEU A 140 3.77 -5.65 -13.98
CA LEU A 140 4.45 -6.61 -14.87
C LEU A 140 5.92 -6.22 -15.14
N SER A 141 6.26 -4.93 -15.09
CA SER A 141 7.65 -4.46 -15.22
C SER A 141 8.59 -4.99 -14.12
N LYS A 142 8.06 -5.57 -13.04
CA LYS A 142 8.84 -6.21 -11.97
C LYS A 142 9.12 -7.69 -12.19
N GLY A 143 8.79 -8.22 -13.37
CA GLY A 143 9.09 -9.60 -13.73
C GLY A 143 8.17 -10.63 -13.08
N ILE A 144 7.02 -10.20 -12.53
CA ILE A 144 6.01 -11.11 -12.01
C ILE A 144 5.43 -11.95 -13.15
N ASN A 145 5.07 -13.19 -12.85
CA ASN A 145 4.40 -14.05 -13.83
C ASN A 145 2.94 -13.61 -14.00
N VAL A 146 2.56 -13.25 -15.23
CA VAL A 146 1.21 -12.77 -15.58
C VAL A 146 0.14 -13.85 -15.38
N ASP A 147 0.53 -15.12 -15.45
CA ASP A 147 -0.36 -16.27 -15.31
C ASP A 147 -0.47 -16.78 -13.86
N ASP A 148 0.16 -16.13 -12.89
CA ASP A 148 0.02 -16.51 -11.49
C ASP A 148 -1.45 -16.49 -11.07
N THR A 149 -1.84 -17.55 -10.34
CA THR A 149 -3.21 -17.81 -9.95
C THR A 149 -3.38 -17.81 -8.44
N ASN A 150 -4.49 -17.26 -7.98
CA ASN A 150 -4.99 -17.56 -6.64
C ASN A 150 -5.96 -18.78 -6.66
N HIS A 151 -6.70 -19.00 -5.58
CA HIS A 151 -7.68 -20.11 -5.49
C HIS A 151 -8.86 -20.02 -6.47
N PHE A 152 -9.09 -18.87 -7.09
CA PHE A 152 -10.23 -18.61 -7.95
C PHE A 152 -9.85 -18.38 -9.43
N GLY A 153 -8.58 -18.06 -9.72
CA GLY A 153 -8.07 -17.94 -11.08
C GLY A 153 -6.91 -16.95 -11.22
N SER A 154 -6.45 -16.78 -12.46
CA SER A 154 -5.44 -15.77 -12.82
C SER A 154 -6.05 -14.37 -12.96
N SER A 155 -5.20 -13.37 -13.05
CA SER A 155 -5.62 -11.99 -13.35
C SER A 155 -6.43 -11.90 -14.66
N LEU A 156 -6.14 -12.73 -15.66
CA LEU A 156 -6.92 -12.81 -16.89
C LEU A 156 -8.35 -13.32 -16.65
N HIS A 157 -8.52 -14.34 -15.80
CA HIS A 157 -9.84 -14.85 -15.41
C HIS A 157 -10.69 -13.75 -14.77
N TYR A 158 -10.11 -12.96 -13.87
CA TYR A 158 -10.81 -11.83 -13.25
C TYR A 158 -11.17 -10.73 -14.26
N ALA A 159 -10.24 -10.34 -15.14
CA ALA A 159 -10.53 -9.34 -16.17
C ALA A 159 -11.70 -9.76 -17.06
N ALA A 160 -11.74 -11.03 -17.47
CA ALA A 160 -12.83 -11.59 -18.27
C ALA A 160 -14.15 -11.65 -17.48
N LEU A 161 -14.13 -12.17 -16.25
CA LEU A 161 -15.31 -12.30 -15.38
C LEU A 161 -16.00 -10.95 -15.12
N PHE A 162 -15.22 -9.88 -14.94
CA PHE A 162 -15.72 -8.54 -14.66
C PHE A 162 -15.92 -7.68 -15.94
N GLY A 163 -15.81 -8.28 -17.14
CA GLY A 163 -16.06 -7.60 -18.41
C GLY A 163 -15.06 -6.49 -18.75
N LYS A 164 -13.83 -6.57 -18.24
CA LYS A 164 -12.77 -5.57 -18.46
C LYS A 164 -12.06 -5.84 -19.79
N HIS A 165 -12.75 -5.60 -20.92
CA HIS A 165 -12.24 -5.96 -22.25
C HIS A 165 -10.85 -5.37 -22.58
N ASP A 166 -10.62 -4.10 -22.27
CA ASP A 166 -9.31 -3.48 -22.51
C ASP A 166 -8.22 -4.11 -21.65
N THR A 167 -8.57 -4.51 -20.42
CA THR A 167 -7.66 -5.18 -19.48
C THR A 167 -7.33 -6.60 -19.92
N VAL A 168 -8.32 -7.34 -20.43
CA VAL A 168 -8.10 -8.62 -21.10
C VAL A 168 -7.07 -8.44 -22.21
N LYS A 169 -7.27 -7.45 -23.09
CA LYS A 169 -6.31 -7.16 -24.16
C LYS A 169 -4.93 -6.84 -23.62
N VAL A 170 -4.81 -5.96 -22.62
CA VAL A 170 -3.51 -5.63 -22.00
C VAL A 170 -2.82 -6.85 -21.43
N LEU A 171 -3.53 -7.74 -20.73
CA LEU A 171 -2.96 -8.96 -20.17
C LEU A 171 -2.50 -9.93 -21.25
N LEU A 172 -3.30 -10.13 -22.31
CA LEU A 172 -2.92 -10.94 -23.48
C LEU A 172 -1.71 -10.37 -24.22
N ASP A 173 -1.63 -9.04 -24.37
CA ASP A 173 -0.48 -8.35 -24.96
C ASP A 173 0.81 -8.55 -24.14
N HIS A 174 0.68 -8.88 -22.85
CA HIS A 174 1.78 -9.24 -21.96
C HIS A 174 1.96 -10.77 -21.79
N GLY A 175 1.32 -11.58 -22.62
CA GLY A 175 1.56 -13.03 -22.70
C GLY A 175 0.67 -13.90 -21.83
N ALA A 176 -0.38 -13.36 -21.21
CA ALA A 176 -1.33 -14.16 -20.46
C ALA A 176 -2.02 -15.21 -21.34
N ASN A 177 -2.27 -16.41 -20.83
CA ASN A 177 -2.93 -17.50 -21.57
C ASN A 177 -4.01 -18.25 -20.77
#